data_AF-A0A0F5VJB4-F1
#
_entry.id   AF-A0A0F5VJB4-F1
#
_cell.length_a   1.000
_cell.length_b   1.000
_cell.length_c   1.000
_cell.angle_alpha   90.00
_cell.angle_beta   90.00
_cell.angle_gamma   90.00
#
_symmetry.space_group_name_H-M   'P 1'
#
loop_
_entity.id
_entity.type
_entity.pdbx_description
1 polymer ?
#
loop_
_entity_poly.entity_id
_entity_poly.type
_entity_poly.pdbx_seq_one_letter_code
_entity_poly.pdbx_strand_id
1 'polypeptide(L)'
;VEDDDLHGTDAIGTSLVLAKAIEKAGYDLVISGMASTDGTAGIVPALVAERLGVPQVTLLSEVSVEDGTVKGRRDGDAASEQLEASLPAVVSVTDQSGEARYPSFKGIMAAKKKP
;
A
#
# COMPACT_ATOMS: atom_id res chain seq x y z
N VAL A 1 -2.18 15.28 -1.58
CA VAL A 1 -3.17 15.88 -0.66
C VAL A 1 -2.36 16.76 0.27
N GLU A 2 -2.68 18.04 0.33
CA GLU A 2 -1.96 19.03 1.13
C GLU A 2 -3.00 20.00 1.69
N ASP A 3 -3.01 20.14 3.01
CA ASP A 3 -3.93 20.98 3.77
C ASP A 3 -3.33 21.16 5.17
N ASP A 4 -3.26 22.41 5.67
CA ASP A 4 -2.63 22.76 6.94
C ASP A 4 -3.33 22.10 8.14
N ASP A 5 -4.64 21.84 8.02
CA ASP A 5 -5.45 21.21 9.07
C ASP A 5 -5.07 19.72 9.28
N LEU A 6 -4.29 19.12 8.36
CA LEU A 6 -3.81 17.75 8.50
C LEU A 6 -2.58 17.64 9.40
N HIS A 7 -1.99 18.76 9.82
CA HIS A 7 -0.79 18.74 10.66
C HIS A 7 -1.02 18.00 11.98
N GLY A 8 -0.13 17.05 12.30
CA GLY A 8 -0.20 16.27 13.55
C GLY A 8 -1.28 15.18 13.58
N THR A 9 -1.90 14.86 12.45
CA THR A 9 -2.90 13.79 12.36
C THR A 9 -2.29 12.42 12.68
N ASP A 10 -3.06 11.58 13.38
CA ASP A 10 -2.69 10.21 13.72
C ASP A 10 -2.94 9.22 12.55
N ALA A 11 -2.73 7.92 12.78
CA ALA A 11 -2.99 6.89 11.77
C ALA A 11 -4.48 6.81 11.36
N ILE A 12 -5.41 7.09 12.30
CA ILE A 12 -6.85 7.01 12.05
C ILE A 12 -7.30 8.15 11.14
N GLY A 13 -6.88 9.38 11.42
CA GLY A 13 -7.17 10.53 10.55
C GLY A 13 -6.42 10.43 9.22
N THR A 14 -5.16 9.98 9.22
CA THR A 14 -4.38 9.78 7.99
C THR A 14 -5.05 8.78 7.06
N SER A 15 -5.52 7.64 7.60
CA SER A 15 -6.24 6.65 6.80
C SER A 15 -7.56 7.17 6.21
N LEU A 16 -8.26 8.09 6.89
CA LEU A 16 -9.46 8.74 6.35
C LEU A 16 -9.14 9.54 5.10
N VAL A 17 -8.13 10.40 5.20
CA VAL A 17 -7.71 11.28 4.11
C VAL A 17 -7.21 10.46 2.92
N LEU A 18 -6.40 9.43 3.18
CA LEU A 18 -5.92 8.52 2.15
C LEU A 18 -7.07 7.79 1.46
N ALA A 19 -8.02 7.22 2.21
CA ALA A 19 -9.17 6.54 1.63
C ALA A 19 -9.98 7.47 0.70
N LYS A 20 -10.23 8.72 1.11
CA LYS A 20 -10.94 9.71 0.26
C LYS A 20 -10.15 10.11 -0.99
N ALA A 21 -8.83 10.21 -0.87
CA ALA A 21 -7.97 10.47 -2.03
C ALA A 21 -7.97 9.30 -3.02
N ILE A 22 -7.92 8.06 -2.50
CA ILE A 22 -7.94 6.82 -3.29
C ILE A 22 -9.29 6.64 -4.00
N GLU A 23 -10.41 6.82 -3.30
CA GLU A 23 -11.76 6.81 -3.90
C GLU A 23 -11.85 7.79 -5.08
N LYS A 24 -11.34 9.01 -4.89
CA LYS A 24 -11.36 10.05 -5.91
C LYS A 24 -10.49 9.71 -7.13
N ALA A 25 -9.37 9.04 -6.92
CA ALA A 25 -8.47 8.63 -8.00
C ALA A 25 -9.04 7.46 -8.82
N GLY A 26 -9.91 6.64 -8.21
CA GLY A 26 -10.31 5.34 -8.74
C GLY A 26 -9.17 4.31 -8.59
N TYR A 27 -9.52 3.07 -8.27
CA TYR A 27 -8.52 2.03 -8.03
C TYR A 27 -9.08 0.63 -8.31
N ASP A 28 -8.19 -0.24 -8.80
CA ASP A 28 -8.37 -1.69 -8.79
C ASP A 28 -7.50 -2.33 -7.71
N LEU A 29 -6.33 -1.75 -7.40
CA LEU A 29 -5.42 -2.24 -6.38
C LEU A 29 -4.69 -1.08 -5.71
N VAL A 30 -4.66 -1.08 -4.38
CA VAL A 30 -3.85 -0.16 -3.58
C VAL A 30 -2.67 -0.93 -3.00
N ILE A 31 -1.45 -0.46 -3.23
CA ILE A 31 -0.22 -1.06 -2.68
C ILE A 31 0.40 -0.09 -1.68
N SER A 32 0.73 -0.57 -0.49
CA SER A 32 1.47 0.17 0.54
C SER A 32 2.68 -0.62 1.05
N GLY A 33 3.56 0.03 1.81
CA GLY A 33 4.51 -0.68 2.67
C GLY A 33 3.85 -1.26 3.92
N MET A 34 4.55 -2.14 4.63
CA MET A 34 4.10 -2.75 5.89
C MET A 34 3.98 -1.75 7.03
N ALA A 35 4.94 -0.83 7.15
CA ALA A 35 5.00 0.20 8.17
C ALA A 35 5.94 1.30 7.70
N SER A 36 5.73 2.52 8.19
CA SER A 36 6.72 3.59 8.05
C SER A 36 7.80 3.45 9.13
N THR A 37 9.01 3.94 8.88
CA THR A 37 10.13 3.85 9.82
C THR A 37 10.11 4.94 10.89
N ASP A 38 9.32 5.99 10.72
CA ASP A 38 9.16 7.11 11.64
C ASP A 38 8.05 6.87 12.68
N GLY A 39 6.88 6.40 12.23
CA GLY A 39 5.70 6.14 13.05
C GLY A 39 5.57 4.68 13.47
N THR A 40 6.08 3.73 12.67
CA THR A 40 6.10 2.28 12.94
C THR A 40 4.74 1.63 13.27
N ALA A 41 3.63 2.34 13.03
CA ALA A 41 2.31 1.91 13.49
C ALA A 41 1.81 0.63 12.81
N GLY A 42 2.18 0.39 11.54
CA GLY A 42 1.83 -0.83 10.80
C GLY A 42 0.34 -1.04 10.47
N ILE A 43 -0.54 -0.13 10.89
CA ILE A 43 -2.01 -0.30 10.78
C ILE A 43 -2.65 0.48 9.63
N VAL A 44 -1.96 1.43 9.02
CA VAL A 44 -2.53 2.31 7.97
C VAL A 44 -3.16 1.52 6.81
N PRO A 45 -2.53 0.45 6.27
CA PRO A 45 -3.11 -0.30 5.14
C PRO A 45 -4.44 -0.97 5.51
N ALA A 46 -4.51 -1.54 6.72
CA ALA A 46 -5.72 -2.16 7.24
C ALA A 46 -6.84 -1.14 7.47
N LEU A 47 -6.51 0.03 8.02
CA LEU A 47 -7.48 1.12 8.21
C LEU A 47 -8.00 1.65 6.87
N VAL A 48 -7.14 1.77 5.86
CA VAL A 48 -7.55 2.19 4.51
C VAL A 48 -8.48 1.15 3.89
N ALA A 49 -8.15 -0.14 3.97
CA ALA A 49 -9.00 -1.22 3.47
C ALA A 49 -10.41 -1.20 4.09
N GLU A 50 -10.49 -1.07 5.42
CA GLU A 50 -11.75 -0.98 6.15
C GLU A 50 -12.59 0.21 5.67
N ARG A 51 -11.97 1.38 5.51
CA ARG A 51 -12.66 2.59 5.06
C ARG A 51 -13.16 2.51 3.63
N LEU A 52 -12.42 1.82 2.78
CA LEU A 52 -12.77 1.57 1.39
C LEU A 52 -13.79 0.43 1.23
N GLY A 53 -13.99 -0.39 2.26
CA GLY A 53 -14.91 -1.52 2.24
C GLY A 53 -14.43 -2.67 1.33
N VAL A 54 -13.11 -2.84 1.20
CA VAL A 54 -12.50 -3.83 0.30
C VAL A 54 -11.63 -4.85 1.06
N PRO A 55 -11.45 -6.07 0.54
CA PRO A 55 -10.56 -7.04 1.14
C PRO A 55 -9.11 -6.54 1.20
N GLN A 56 -8.36 -7.07 2.17
CA GLN A 56 -6.95 -6.77 2.32
C GLN A 56 -6.07 -8.03 2.36
N VAL A 57 -4.88 -7.92 1.78
CA VAL A 57 -3.82 -8.91 1.93
C VAL A 57 -2.52 -8.21 2.32
N THR A 58 -2.21 -8.21 3.61
CA THR A 58 -1.10 -7.44 4.18
C THR A 58 0.15 -8.27 4.42
N LEU A 59 1.30 -7.62 4.60
CA LEU A 59 2.58 -8.23 4.94
C LEU A 59 3.06 -9.27 3.92
N LEU A 60 2.83 -8.98 2.64
CA LEU A 60 3.24 -9.86 1.56
C LEU A 60 4.75 -9.73 1.28
N SER A 61 5.46 -10.86 1.32
CA SER A 61 6.85 -11.01 0.87
C SER A 61 6.95 -11.35 -0.62
N GLU A 62 5.83 -11.71 -1.26
CA GLU A 62 5.70 -11.86 -2.72
C GLU A 62 4.30 -11.40 -3.13
N VAL A 63 4.17 -10.73 -4.28
CA VAL A 63 2.87 -10.26 -4.80
C VAL A 63 2.76 -10.54 -6.29
N SER A 64 1.64 -11.11 -6.71
CA SER A 64 1.24 -11.24 -8.11
C SER A 64 -0.22 -10.85 -8.30
N VAL A 65 -0.57 -10.45 -9.52
CA VAL A 65 -1.95 -10.11 -9.90
C VAL A 65 -2.27 -10.86 -11.18
N GLU A 66 -3.33 -11.66 -11.14
CA GLU A 66 -3.79 -12.49 -12.26
C GLU A 66 -5.32 -12.61 -12.19
N ASP A 67 -5.99 -12.50 -13.34
CA ASP A 67 -7.44 -12.73 -13.49
C ASP A 67 -8.32 -12.02 -12.45
N GLY A 68 -8.03 -10.75 -12.14
CA GLY A 68 -8.82 -9.96 -11.18
C GLY A 68 -8.62 -10.39 -9.72
N THR A 69 -7.56 -11.14 -9.42
CA THR A 69 -7.20 -11.58 -8.08
C THR A 69 -5.77 -11.16 -7.77
N VAL A 70 -5.55 -10.56 -6.60
CA VAL A 70 -4.21 -10.36 -6.05
C VAL A 70 -3.86 -11.55 -5.16
N LYS A 71 -2.65 -12.08 -5.31
CA LYS A 71 -2.14 -13.23 -4.57
C LYS A 71 -0.76 -12.92 -4.03
N GLY A 72 -0.40 -13.58 -2.95
CA GLY A 72 0.93 -13.44 -2.39
C GLY A 72 1.21 -14.35 -1.22
N ARG A 73 2.48 -14.38 -0.84
CA ARG A 73 2.97 -15.12 0.32
C ARG A 73 3.20 -14.15 1.48
N ARG A 74 2.70 -14.48 2.67
CA ARG A 74 3.01 -13.79 3.93
C ARG A 74 3.89 -14.70 4.77
N ASP A 75 5.02 -14.20 5.24
CA ASP A 75 5.92 -14.96 6.11
C ASP A 75 5.75 -14.55 7.57
N GLY A 76 5.36 -15.51 8.40
CA GLY A 76 5.38 -15.39 9.85
C GLY A 76 6.51 -16.24 10.46
N ASP A 77 6.69 -16.12 11.77
CA ASP A 77 7.80 -16.77 12.47
C ASP A 77 7.78 -18.31 12.37
N ALA A 78 6.58 -18.90 12.31
CA ALA A 78 6.39 -20.35 12.34
C ALA A 78 5.97 -20.95 10.99
N ALA A 79 5.40 -20.15 10.08
CA ALA A 79 4.85 -20.61 8.83
C ALA A 79 4.74 -19.49 7.79
N SER A 80 4.70 -19.89 6.52
CA SER A 80 4.32 -19.04 5.40
C SER A 80 2.86 -19.31 5.02
N GLU A 81 2.10 -18.25 4.80
CA GLU A 81 0.69 -18.28 4.38
C GLU A 81 0.59 -17.86 2.91
N GLN A 82 -0.16 -18.61 2.11
CA GLN A 82 -0.57 -18.17 0.77
C GLN A 82 -1.92 -17.48 0.89
N LEU A 83 -1.99 -16.21 0.50
CA LEU A 83 -3.16 -15.37 0.66
C LEU A 83 -3.59 -14.82 -0.69
N GLU A 84 -4.91 -14.66 -0.86
CA GLU A 84 -5.49 -14.09 -2.06
C GLU A 84 -6.73 -13.26 -1.75
N ALA A 85 -7.01 -12.28 -2.62
CA ALA A 85 -8.21 -11.46 -2.57
C ALA A 85 -8.65 -11.04 -3.99
N SER A 86 -9.95 -11.01 -4.22
CA SER A 86 -10.52 -10.43 -5.43
C SER A 86 -10.32 -8.91 -5.45
N LEU A 87 -10.03 -8.35 -6.63
CA LEU A 87 -9.98 -6.91 -6.83
C LEU A 87 -11.42 -6.32 -6.84
N PRO A 88 -11.63 -5.10 -6.32
CA PRO A 88 -10.61 -4.20 -5.79
C PRO A 88 -10.11 -4.59 -4.40
N ALA A 89 -8.83 -4.37 -4.13
CA ALA A 89 -8.19 -4.76 -2.86
C ALA A 89 -7.09 -3.79 -2.39
N VAL A 90 -6.76 -3.87 -1.10
CA VAL A 90 -5.57 -3.22 -0.53
C VAL A 90 -4.54 -4.28 -0.17
N VAL A 91 -3.29 -4.05 -0.54
CA VAL A 91 -2.17 -4.90 -0.13
C VAL A 91 -1.07 -4.11 0.52
N SER A 92 -0.38 -4.73 1.47
CA SER A 92 0.87 -4.19 2.01
C SER A 92 2.02 -5.17 1.81
N VAL A 93 3.19 -4.63 1.46
CA VAL A 93 4.39 -5.41 1.18
C VAL A 93 5.47 -5.18 2.25
N THR A 94 6.28 -6.20 2.49
CA THR A 94 7.47 -6.10 3.34
C THR A 94 8.70 -5.73 2.52
N ASP A 95 9.83 -5.50 3.19
CA ASP A 95 11.14 -5.33 2.58
C ASP A 95 11.66 -6.59 1.86
N GLN A 96 10.98 -7.73 2.04
CA GLN A 96 11.27 -8.99 1.34
C GLN A 96 10.59 -9.09 -0.04
N SER A 97 9.71 -8.15 -0.39
CA SER A 97 8.90 -8.16 -1.63
C SER A 97 9.66 -7.93 -2.94
N GLY A 98 10.98 -7.83 -2.88
CA GLY A 98 11.88 -7.68 -4.01
C GLY A 98 12.72 -6.41 -3.93
N GLU A 99 13.74 -6.32 -4.78
CA GLU A 99 14.62 -5.16 -4.82
C GLU A 99 14.03 -4.01 -5.63
N ALA A 100 14.01 -2.82 -5.02
CA ALA A 100 13.67 -1.60 -5.73
C ALA A 100 14.74 -1.28 -6.78
N ARG A 101 14.33 -1.14 -8.04
CA ARG A 101 15.23 -0.76 -9.13
C ARG A 101 15.81 0.64 -8.91
N TYR A 102 17.09 0.82 -9.25
CA TYR A 102 17.69 2.15 -9.32
C TYR A 102 17.07 2.99 -10.45
N PRO A 103 16.81 4.29 -10.22
CA PRO A 103 16.34 5.18 -11.27
C PRO A 103 17.45 5.40 -12.31
N SER A 104 17.09 5.36 -13.60
CA SER A 104 18.03 5.75 -14.66
C SER A 104 18.17 7.27 -14.72
N PHE A 105 19.31 7.77 -15.20
CA PHE A 105 19.53 9.21 -15.37
C PHE A 105 18.41 9.89 -16.19
N LYS A 106 17.99 9.23 -17.29
CA LYS A 106 16.85 9.67 -18.11
C LYS A 106 15.56 9.70 -17.30
N GLY A 107 15.34 8.71 -16.43
CA GLY A 107 14.19 8.66 -15.51
C GLY A 107 14.16 9.84 -14.54
N ILE A 108 15.32 10.19 -13.95
CA ILE A 108 15.44 11.34 -13.04
C ILE A 108 15.09 12.65 -13.76
N MET A 109 15.65 12.87 -14.95
CA MET A 109 15.37 14.08 -15.74
C MET A 109 13.90 14.19 -16.19
N ALA A 110 13.27 13.06 -16.51
CA ALA A 110 11.86 13.02 -16.87
C ALA A 110 10.94 13.28 -15.66
N ALA A 111 11.29 12.76 -14.48
CA ALA A 111 10.52 12.96 -13.25
C ALA A 111 10.43 14.44 -12.86
N LYS A 112 11.50 15.22 -13.02
CA LYS A 112 11.52 16.67 -12.72
C LYS A 112 10.52 17.50 -13.55
N LYS A 113 10.06 16.97 -14.68
CA LYS A 113 9.10 17.67 -15.58
C LYS A 113 7.65 17.24 -15.35
N LYS A 114 7.40 16.23 -14.51
CA LYS A 114 6.04 15.78 -14.21
C LYS A 114 5.37 16.81 -13.30
N PRO A 115 4.06 17.04 -13.48
CA PRO A 115 3.26 17.89 -12.60
C PRO A 115 3.20 17.33 -11.17
#